data_AF-A0A958BBV4-F1
#
_entry.id   AF-A0A958BBV4-F1
#
_cell.length_a   1.000
_cell.length_b   1.000
_cell.length_c   1.000
_cell.angle_alpha   90.00
_cell.angle_beta   90.00
_cell.angle_gamma   90.00
#
_symmetry.space_group_name_H-M   'P 1'
#
loop_
_entity.id
_entity.type
_entity.pdbx_description
1 polymer ?
#
loop_
_entity_poly.entity_id
_entity_poly.type
_entity_poly.pdbx_seq_one_letter_code
_entity_poly.pdbx_strand_id
1 'polypeptide(L)'
;MLSAALSACAVAPSSAPGESAPVAPSSAAGRFDAAPLTVAALKNATYSGIYDEAVTLSDGLYEGEPFVAGDASRPTVAYADGAERYGDLDGDGVDDAVVFLVENSGGTGNFVYVAAQLNRDGRPVDAGAVWIEDRIQVRSAAIDDGQVVLEIITD
;
A
#
# COMPACT_ATOMS: atom_id res chain seq x y z
N MET A 1 -29.75 -25.24 35.34
CA MET A 1 -31.16 -24.82 35.27
C MET A 1 -31.18 -23.30 35.15
N LEU A 2 -31.63 -22.76 34.02
CA LEU A 2 -32.79 -21.86 33.90
C LEU A 2 -32.83 -21.33 32.45
N SER A 3 -33.82 -21.79 31.70
CA SER A 3 -34.23 -21.27 30.38
C SER A 3 -35.06 -20.00 30.53
N ALA A 4 -35.10 -19.18 29.48
CA ALA A 4 -36.31 -18.44 29.11
C ALA A 4 -36.29 -18.11 27.61
N ALA A 5 -37.24 -18.71 26.88
CA ALA A 5 -37.68 -18.28 25.57
C ALA A 5 -39.00 -17.52 25.74
N LEU A 6 -39.24 -16.46 24.96
CA LEU A 6 -40.60 -15.95 24.75
C LEU A 6 -40.89 -15.83 23.26
N SER A 7 -41.96 -16.50 22.89
CA SER A 7 -42.61 -16.55 21.58
C SER A 7 -43.89 -15.72 21.66
N ALA A 8 -44.28 -15.07 20.57
CA ALA A 8 -45.63 -14.57 20.38
C ALA A 8 -46.06 -14.68 18.91
N CYS A 9 -47.31 -15.14 18.75
CA CYS A 9 -47.92 -15.72 17.56
C CYS A 9 -48.15 -14.77 16.37
N ALA A 10 -48.16 -15.40 15.20
CA ALA A 10 -48.63 -14.90 13.91
C ALA A 10 -50.14 -14.60 13.86
N VAL A 11 -50.56 -13.74 12.91
CA VAL A 11 -51.63 -13.99 11.91
C VAL A 11 -51.44 -13.00 10.74
N ALA A 12 -51.39 -13.52 9.50
CA ALA A 12 -51.68 -12.81 8.25
C ALA A 12 -53.07 -13.27 7.74
N PRO A 13 -53.77 -12.57 6.82
CA PRO A 13 -53.41 -12.70 5.39
C PRO A 13 -53.69 -11.47 4.47
N SER A 14 -52.87 -11.42 3.41
CA SER A 14 -53.16 -11.21 1.97
C SER A 14 -54.16 -10.13 1.52
N SER A 15 -53.68 -9.14 0.75
CA SER A 15 -53.65 -9.17 -0.73
C SER A 15 -53.36 -7.78 -1.34
N ALA A 16 -52.29 -7.66 -2.12
CA ALA A 16 -52.25 -6.91 -3.37
C ALA A 16 -50.98 -7.28 -4.17
N PRO A 17 -51.07 -7.51 -5.49
CA PRO A 17 -49.91 -7.75 -6.34
C PRO A 17 -49.35 -6.40 -6.80
N GLY A 18 -48.04 -6.22 -6.63
CA GLY A 18 -47.35 -5.02 -7.09
C GLY A 18 -45.91 -5.39 -7.43
N GLU A 19 -45.71 -5.74 -8.70
CA GLU A 19 -44.49 -5.52 -9.46
C GLU A 19 -43.16 -5.94 -8.80
N SER A 20 -42.63 -7.10 -9.22
CA SER A 20 -41.18 -7.34 -9.19
C SER A 20 -40.48 -6.23 -9.96
N ALA A 21 -40.09 -5.16 -9.28
CA ALA A 21 -39.02 -4.32 -9.78
C ALA A 21 -37.76 -5.19 -9.84
N PRO A 22 -37.04 -5.25 -10.97
CA PRO A 22 -35.72 -5.84 -10.97
C PRO A 22 -34.89 -5.04 -9.97
N VAL A 23 -34.33 -5.71 -8.96
CA VAL A 23 -33.16 -5.20 -8.24
C VAL A 23 -32.09 -5.06 -9.30
N ALA A 24 -31.98 -3.87 -9.87
CA ALA A 24 -30.85 -3.50 -10.70
C ALA A 24 -29.59 -3.80 -9.86
N PRO A 25 -28.52 -4.37 -10.46
CA PRO A 25 -27.25 -4.38 -9.76
C PRO A 25 -26.97 -2.92 -9.40
N SER A 26 -26.68 -2.67 -8.13
CA SER A 26 -26.15 -1.40 -7.67
C SER A 26 -24.86 -1.16 -8.44
N SER A 27 -24.98 -0.47 -9.58
CA SER A 27 -23.87 -0.05 -10.40
C SER A 27 -22.87 0.63 -9.48
N ALA A 28 -21.64 0.13 -9.53
CA ALA A 28 -20.47 0.68 -8.86
C ALA A 28 -20.56 2.22 -8.82
N ALA A 29 -20.68 2.75 -7.60
CA ALA A 29 -20.44 4.16 -7.34
C ALA A 29 -19.04 4.49 -7.91
N GLY A 30 -18.98 5.56 -8.69
CA GLY A 30 -17.89 5.84 -9.61
C GLY A 30 -16.50 5.71 -8.99
N ARG A 31 -15.60 5.05 -9.70
CA ARG A 31 -14.17 5.28 -9.54
C ARG A 31 -13.98 6.76 -9.78
N PHE A 32 -13.67 7.53 -8.74
CA PHE A 32 -13.44 8.95 -8.89
C PHE A 32 -12.23 9.14 -9.81
N ASP A 33 -12.35 10.09 -10.75
CA ASP A 33 -11.40 10.39 -11.83
C ASP A 33 -10.05 10.95 -11.32
N ALA A 34 -9.41 10.30 -10.34
CA ALA A 34 -8.07 10.62 -9.93
C ALA A 34 -7.07 10.06 -10.95
N ALA A 35 -6.09 10.86 -11.34
CA ALA A 35 -5.00 10.36 -12.18
C ALA A 35 -4.28 9.19 -11.49
N PRO A 36 -3.88 8.14 -12.23
CA PRO A 36 -3.17 7.01 -11.63
C PRO A 36 -1.74 7.42 -11.23
N LEU A 37 -1.24 6.82 -10.14
CA LEU A 37 0.18 6.88 -9.85
C LEU A 37 0.99 6.24 -10.98
N THR A 38 2.10 6.89 -11.32
CA THR A 38 3.02 6.39 -12.34
C THR A 38 4.33 5.98 -11.67
N VAL A 39 5.00 4.97 -12.25
CA VAL A 39 6.36 4.59 -11.83
C VAL A 39 7.32 5.79 -11.87
N ALA A 40 7.19 6.67 -12.87
CA ALA A 40 8.00 7.89 -12.95
C ALA A 40 7.76 8.82 -11.74
N ALA A 41 6.52 8.97 -11.30
CA ALA A 41 6.20 9.73 -10.09
C ALA A 41 6.77 9.05 -8.85
N LEU A 42 6.63 7.73 -8.71
CA LEU A 42 7.18 6.96 -7.59
C LEU A 42 8.72 7.03 -7.52
N LYS A 43 9.40 6.98 -8.66
CA LYS A 43 10.86 7.16 -8.76
C LYS A 43 11.34 8.57 -8.42
N ASN A 44 10.43 9.54 -8.30
CA ASN A 44 10.73 10.91 -7.89
C ASN A 44 9.99 11.30 -6.60
N ALA A 45 9.44 10.31 -5.87
CA ALA A 45 8.69 10.52 -4.65
C ALA A 45 9.60 10.69 -3.43
N THR A 46 8.98 11.12 -2.33
CA THR A 46 9.62 11.23 -1.01
C THR A 46 9.15 10.09 -0.12
N TYR A 47 10.07 9.51 0.64
CA TYR A 47 9.86 8.33 1.48
C TYR A 47 10.38 8.59 2.89
N SER A 48 9.54 8.39 3.91
CA SER A 48 9.94 8.47 5.32
C SER A 48 10.13 7.08 5.95
N GLY A 49 10.79 7.02 7.11
CA GLY A 49 10.99 5.77 7.85
C GLY A 49 12.23 4.95 7.45
N ILE A 50 13.03 5.44 6.50
CA ILE A 50 14.32 4.83 6.10
C ILE A 50 15.47 5.39 6.95
N TYR A 51 15.49 6.72 7.12
CA TYR A 51 16.39 7.46 8.00
C TYR A 51 15.58 8.42 8.89
N ASP A 52 16.27 9.19 9.75
CA ASP A 52 15.66 10.26 10.54
C ASP A 52 15.02 11.34 9.64
N GLU A 53 15.65 11.64 8.50
CA GLU A 53 15.13 12.54 7.48
C GLU A 53 14.49 11.77 6.33
N ALA A 54 13.47 12.37 5.72
CA ALA A 54 12.81 11.79 4.55
C ALA A 54 13.73 11.82 3.32
N VAL A 55 13.65 10.76 2.54
CA VAL A 55 14.47 10.51 1.34
C VAL A 55 13.65 10.87 0.11
N THR A 56 14.08 11.87 -0.65
CA THR A 56 13.52 12.15 -1.98
C THR A 56 14.37 11.46 -3.04
N LEU A 57 13.76 10.55 -3.80
CA LEU A 57 14.43 9.94 -4.94
C LEU A 57 14.50 10.90 -6.12
N SER A 58 15.55 10.77 -6.92
CA SER A 58 15.69 11.38 -8.24
C SER A 58 15.90 10.27 -9.25
N ASP A 59 14.93 10.06 -10.15
CA ASP A 59 14.93 8.97 -11.12
C ASP A 59 15.20 7.57 -10.51
N GLY A 60 14.70 7.36 -9.29
CA GLY A 60 14.77 6.09 -8.57
C GLY A 60 16.00 5.93 -7.68
N LEU A 61 16.82 6.98 -7.53
CA LEU A 61 18.01 6.95 -6.67
C LEU A 61 18.06 8.15 -5.73
N TYR A 62 18.44 7.89 -4.49
CA TYR A 62 18.93 8.90 -3.55
C TYR A 62 20.37 8.56 -3.16
N GLU A 63 21.19 9.60 -3.01
CA GLU A 63 22.56 9.50 -2.50
C GLU A 63 22.80 10.59 -1.45
N GLY A 64 22.89 10.19 -0.18
CA GLY A 64 23.02 11.11 0.96
C GLY A 64 24.47 11.51 1.23
N GLU A 65 24.67 12.42 2.19
CA GLU A 65 26.02 12.79 2.63
C GLU A 65 26.75 11.62 3.29
N PRO A 66 28.10 11.56 3.23
CA PRO A 66 28.86 10.55 3.96
C PRO A 66 28.55 10.61 5.45
N PHE A 67 28.33 9.45 6.08
CA PHE A 67 28.08 9.38 7.53
C PHE A 67 29.28 9.90 8.36
N VAL A 68 30.48 9.83 7.81
CA VAL A 68 31.72 10.34 8.42
C VAL A 68 32.33 11.37 7.49
N ALA A 69 32.58 12.58 8.01
CA ALA A 69 33.18 13.66 7.24
C ALA A 69 34.54 13.24 6.67
N GLY A 70 34.69 13.32 5.35
CA GLY A 70 35.90 12.93 4.62
C GLY A 70 35.94 11.47 4.15
N ASP A 71 34.92 10.67 4.45
CA ASP A 71 34.74 9.36 3.83
C ASP A 71 34.19 9.52 2.40
N ALA A 72 34.54 8.59 1.52
CA ALA A 72 34.03 8.52 0.15
C ALA A 72 32.70 7.76 0.07
N SER A 73 32.41 6.89 1.04
CA SER A 73 31.17 6.10 1.06
C SER A 73 29.97 6.97 1.43
N ARG A 74 28.96 6.98 0.55
CA ARG A 74 27.69 7.69 0.72
C ARG A 74 26.53 6.69 0.82
N PRO A 75 25.57 6.90 1.73
CA PRO A 75 24.37 6.10 1.78
C PRO A 75 23.56 6.25 0.50
N THR A 76 23.00 5.14 0.02
CA THR A 76 22.10 5.14 -1.14
C THR A 76 20.77 4.50 -0.80
N VAL A 77 19.72 4.97 -1.46
CA VAL A 77 18.40 4.31 -1.49
C VAL A 77 17.98 4.18 -2.94
N ALA A 78 17.75 2.96 -3.40
CA ALA A 78 17.41 2.64 -4.78
C ALA A 78 16.02 2.04 -4.89
N TYR A 79 15.25 2.50 -5.88
CA TYR A 79 13.95 1.95 -6.25
C TYR A 79 14.12 0.57 -6.89
N ALA A 80 13.35 -0.43 -6.46
CA ALA A 80 13.34 -1.75 -7.07
C ALA A 80 12.30 -1.83 -8.21
N ASP A 81 12.78 -1.68 -9.44
CA ASP A 81 11.97 -1.71 -10.66
C ASP A 81 11.11 -2.98 -10.81
N GLY A 82 9.81 -2.80 -11.09
CA GLY A 82 8.87 -3.87 -11.39
C GLY A 82 8.35 -4.64 -10.17
N ALA A 83 8.82 -4.27 -8.97
CA ALA A 83 8.34 -4.84 -7.71
C ALA A 83 7.11 -4.11 -7.16
N GLU A 84 6.77 -2.92 -7.69
CA GLU A 84 5.63 -2.15 -7.20
C GLU A 84 4.29 -2.87 -7.38
N ARG A 85 3.38 -2.58 -6.45
CA ARG A 85 2.01 -3.10 -6.45
C ARG A 85 1.05 -1.95 -6.26
N TYR A 86 -0.06 -2.02 -6.98
CA TYR A 86 -1.12 -1.01 -6.93
C TYR A 86 -2.37 -1.62 -6.32
N GLY A 87 -3.13 -0.78 -5.64
CA GLY A 87 -4.40 -1.14 -5.01
C GLY A 87 -4.80 -0.07 -4.01
N ASP A 88 -6.07 -0.08 -3.61
CA ASP A 88 -6.66 0.88 -2.68
C ASP A 88 -6.21 0.60 -1.24
N LEU A 89 -5.33 1.45 -0.69
CA LEU A 89 -4.80 1.32 0.68
C LEU A 89 -5.62 2.11 1.69
N ASP A 90 -6.13 3.27 1.32
CA ASP A 90 -6.86 4.15 2.27
C ASP A 90 -8.39 4.09 2.15
N GLY A 91 -8.91 3.32 1.20
CA GLY A 91 -10.33 3.07 1.01
C GLY A 91 -11.06 4.18 0.27
N ASP A 92 -10.35 5.08 -0.43
CA ASP A 92 -10.95 6.17 -1.19
C ASP A 92 -11.40 5.76 -2.61
N GLY A 93 -11.15 4.51 -3.01
CA GLY A 93 -11.53 3.95 -4.30
C GLY A 93 -10.56 4.29 -5.44
N VAL A 94 -9.39 4.88 -5.12
CA VAL A 94 -8.29 5.15 -6.04
C VAL A 94 -7.13 4.20 -5.74
N ASP A 95 -6.48 3.68 -6.79
CA ASP A 95 -5.31 2.84 -6.59
C ASP A 95 -4.13 3.68 -6.05
N ASP A 96 -3.65 3.27 -4.88
CA ASP A 96 -2.40 3.69 -4.25
C ASP A 96 -1.24 2.77 -4.71
N ALA A 97 -0.05 2.95 -4.13
CA ALA A 97 1.11 2.12 -4.45
C ALA A 97 1.86 1.63 -3.21
N VAL A 98 2.34 0.40 -3.30
CA VAL A 98 3.41 -0.16 -2.47
C VAL A 98 4.64 -0.32 -3.33
N VAL A 99 5.78 0.16 -2.86
CA VAL A 99 7.07 0.07 -3.54
C VAL A 99 8.11 -0.59 -2.65
N PHE A 100 9.17 -1.10 -3.29
CA PHE A 100 10.31 -1.69 -2.62
C PHE A 100 11.53 -0.81 -2.82
N LEU A 101 12.24 -0.52 -1.74
CA LEU A 101 13.45 0.30 -1.74
C LEU A 101 14.60 -0.51 -1.17
N VAL A 102 15.76 -0.39 -1.78
CA VAL A 102 17.01 -1.03 -1.33
C VAL A 102 17.92 0.04 -0.78
N GLU A 103 18.16 0.00 0.52
CA GLU A 103 19.08 0.90 1.21
C GLU A 103 20.46 0.25 1.36
N ASN A 104 21.51 1.04 1.17
CA ASN A 104 22.88 0.66 1.45
C ASN A 104 23.61 1.83 2.13
N SER A 105 24.05 1.62 3.36
CA SER A 105 24.69 2.66 4.17
C SER A 105 26.16 2.93 3.82
N GLY A 106 26.63 2.51 2.66
CA GLY A 106 28.03 2.61 2.23
C GLY A 106 28.91 1.39 2.60
N GLY A 107 28.28 0.28 2.97
CA GLY A 107 28.93 -0.99 3.31
C GLY A 107 28.54 -2.14 2.36
N THR A 108 28.69 -3.38 2.82
CA THR A 108 28.32 -4.57 2.03
C THR A 108 26.87 -5.03 2.24
N GLY A 109 26.18 -4.48 3.23
CA GLY A 109 24.80 -4.82 3.55
C GLY A 109 23.81 -4.06 2.66
N ASN A 110 22.70 -4.72 2.32
CA ASN A 110 21.56 -4.08 1.68
C ASN A 110 20.32 -4.37 2.51
N PHE A 111 19.50 -3.36 2.76
CA PHE A 111 18.30 -3.45 3.57
C PHE A 111 17.09 -3.16 2.69
N VAL A 112 16.10 -4.05 2.68
CA VAL A 112 14.90 -3.91 1.85
C VAL A 112 13.76 -3.31 2.65
N TYR A 113 13.31 -2.15 2.22
CA TYR A 113 12.14 -1.47 2.77
C TYR A 113 10.93 -1.68 1.87
N VAL A 114 9.77 -1.83 2.49
CA VAL A 114 8.46 -1.66 1.84
C VAL A 114 7.89 -0.32 2.26
N ALA A 115 7.55 0.49 1.26
CA ALA A 115 7.00 1.83 1.47
C ALA A 115 5.64 1.96 0.79
N ALA A 116 4.71 2.63 1.46
CA ALA A 116 3.39 2.94 0.93
C ALA A 116 3.32 4.40 0.45
N GLN A 117 2.65 4.63 -0.66
CA GLN A 117 2.41 5.94 -1.26
C GLN A 117 0.93 6.06 -1.62
N LEU A 118 0.23 6.96 -0.94
CA LEU A 118 -1.16 7.28 -1.26
C LEU A 118 -1.24 8.12 -2.53
N ASN A 119 -2.26 7.88 -3.34
CA ASN A 119 -2.50 8.57 -4.59
C ASN A 119 -3.38 9.80 -4.34
N ARG A 120 -2.80 10.99 -4.49
CA ARG A 120 -3.55 12.26 -4.53
C ARG A 120 -3.52 12.84 -5.93
N ASP A 121 -4.42 12.32 -6.78
CA ASP A 121 -4.58 12.75 -8.17
C ASP A 121 -3.28 12.64 -8.99
N GLY A 122 -2.70 11.44 -9.01
CA GLY A 122 -1.44 11.10 -9.67
C GLY A 122 -0.20 11.56 -8.91
N ARG A 123 -0.36 12.19 -7.73
CA ARG A 123 0.76 12.61 -6.87
C ARG A 123 0.95 11.62 -5.73
N PRO A 124 2.16 11.05 -5.58
CA PRO A 124 2.47 10.16 -4.47
C PRO A 124 2.60 10.97 -3.18
N VAL A 125 1.90 10.52 -2.14
CA VAL A 125 1.97 11.06 -0.78
C VAL A 125 2.47 9.96 0.15
N ASP A 126 3.58 10.21 0.81
CA ASP A 126 4.22 9.27 1.73
C ASP A 126 3.26 8.79 2.83
N ALA A 127 3.17 7.48 2.99
CA ALA A 127 2.45 6.81 4.08
C ALA A 127 3.38 5.99 4.99
N GLY A 128 4.70 6.18 4.84
CA GLY A 128 5.73 5.54 5.64
C GLY A 128 6.31 4.27 5.01
N ALA A 129 7.44 3.86 5.56
CA ALA A 129 8.17 2.66 5.16
C ALA A 129 8.51 1.78 6.38
N VAL A 130 8.64 0.49 6.13
CA VAL A 130 9.09 -0.50 7.11
C VAL A 130 10.23 -1.34 6.51
N TRP A 131 11.28 -1.56 7.29
CA TRP A 131 12.33 -2.51 6.95
C TRP A 131 11.81 -3.93 7.16
N ILE A 132 12.00 -4.80 6.17
CA ILE A 132 11.57 -6.20 6.25
C ILE A 132 12.79 -7.10 6.48
N GLU A 133 13.27 -7.13 7.73
CA GLU A 133 14.30 -8.02 8.32
C GLU A 133 15.53 -8.41 7.45
N ASP A 134 16.40 -9.28 7.98
CA ASP A 134 17.63 -9.74 7.32
C ASP A 134 17.39 -11.05 6.55
N ARG A 135 17.85 -11.10 5.28
CA ARG A 135 17.88 -12.28 4.39
C ARG A 135 16.54 -12.93 4.03
N ILE A 136 15.45 -12.18 3.97
CA ILE A 136 14.21 -12.69 3.41
C ILE A 136 14.17 -12.56 1.89
N GLN A 137 13.45 -13.45 1.20
CA GLN A 137 13.09 -13.26 -0.21
C GLN A 137 11.59 -13.00 -0.34
N VAL A 138 11.21 -11.87 -0.93
CA VAL A 138 9.80 -11.56 -1.21
C VAL A 138 9.36 -12.35 -2.46
N ARG A 139 8.45 -13.32 -2.27
CA ARG A 139 7.81 -14.08 -3.38
C ARG A 139 6.76 -13.25 -4.07
N SER A 140 5.90 -12.62 -3.26
CA SER A 140 4.77 -11.85 -3.76
C SER A 140 4.42 -10.73 -2.79
N ALA A 141 3.77 -9.71 -3.33
CA ALA A 141 3.27 -8.57 -2.61
C ALA A 141 1.92 -8.19 -3.22
N ALA A 142 0.97 -7.82 -2.38
CA ALA A 142 -0.36 -7.40 -2.78
C ALA A 142 -0.90 -6.35 -1.79
N ILE A 143 -1.89 -5.60 -2.26
CA ILE A 143 -2.74 -4.77 -1.42
C ILE A 143 -4.10 -5.47 -1.39
N ASP A 144 -4.53 -5.91 -0.21
CA ASP A 144 -5.79 -6.64 0.01
C ASP A 144 -6.50 -6.04 1.22
N ASP A 145 -7.74 -5.61 1.04
CA ASP A 145 -8.58 -4.98 2.08
C ASP A 145 -7.85 -3.85 2.85
N GLY A 146 -7.18 -2.95 2.11
CA GLY A 146 -6.42 -1.83 2.67
C GLY A 146 -5.11 -2.22 3.38
N GLN A 147 -4.66 -3.48 3.25
CA GLN A 147 -3.46 -3.99 3.92
C GLN A 147 -2.41 -4.44 2.92
N VAL A 148 -1.14 -4.18 3.24
CA VAL A 148 0.00 -4.72 2.50
C VAL A 148 0.24 -6.15 2.95
N VAL A 149 0.01 -7.10 2.04
CA VAL A 149 0.25 -8.53 2.27
C VAL A 149 1.51 -8.96 1.54
N LEU A 150 2.47 -9.49 2.28
CA LEU A 150 3.75 -9.97 1.76
C LEU A 150 3.87 -11.48 1.96
N GLU A 151 4.21 -12.20 0.90
CA GLU A 151 4.64 -13.58 0.98
C GLU A 151 6.17 -13.63 0.95
N ILE A 152 6.77 -14.15 2.01
CA ILE A 152 8.22 -14.19 2.18
C ILE A 152 8.73 -15.63 2.30
N ILE A 153 9.95 -15.87 1.83
CA ILE A 153 10.74 -17.06 2.13
C ILE A 153 11.82 -16.68 3.12
N THR A 154 11.96 -17.51 4.15
CA THR A 154 13.10 -17.52 5.05
C THR A 154 13.88 -18.81 4.83
N ASP A 155 15.21 -18.75 4.90
CA ASP A 155 16.07 -19.94 4.87
C ASP A 155 15.95 -20.80 6.15
#